data_AF-X1E6Z6-F1
#
_entry.id   AF-X1E6Z6-F1
#
_cell.length_a   1.000
_cell.length_b   1.000
_cell.length_c   1.000
_cell.angle_alpha   90.00
_cell.angle_beta   90.00
_cell.angle_gamma   90.00
#
_symmetry.space_group_name_H-M   'P 1'
#
loop_
_entity.id
_entity.type
_entity.pdbx_description
1 polymer ?
#
loop_
_entity_poly.entity_id
_entity_poly.type
_entity_poly.pdbx_seq_one_letter_code
_entity_poly.pdbx_strand_id
1 'polypeptide(L)'
;KRDLNKDIKDIPGAGAAGGLGAGLMAFLDAELRPGIEIIIEIVKLEQAIKDADLVIPGEGKIDSQTIYGKAPIGVAKIAKRYNIPVIAVAAIIGDDA
;
A
#
# COMPACT_ATOMS: atom_id res chain seq x y z
N LYS A 1 17.00 14.96 -17.43
CA LYS A 1 18.45 15.23 -17.29
C LYS A 1 18.88 16.45 -18.11
N ARG A 2 18.71 16.44 -19.45
CA ARG A 2 19.02 17.61 -20.29
C ARG A 2 18.15 18.85 -19.97
N ASP A 3 16.82 18.67 -19.95
CA ASP A 3 15.89 19.81 -19.92
C ASP A 3 15.39 20.15 -18.50
N LEU A 4 15.18 19.15 -17.65
CA LEU A 4 14.61 19.31 -16.30
C LEU A 4 15.63 19.11 -15.17
N ASN A 5 16.89 18.80 -15.49
CA ASN A 5 17.94 18.41 -14.52
C ASN A 5 17.56 17.29 -13.52
N LYS A 6 16.52 16.50 -13.81
CA LYS A 6 16.12 15.31 -13.03
C LYS A 6 16.49 14.02 -13.75
N ASP A 7 16.98 13.04 -13.00
CA ASP A 7 17.23 11.68 -13.50
C ASP A 7 16.23 10.71 -12.87
N ILE A 8 15.23 10.32 -13.65
CA ILE A 8 14.07 9.54 -13.17
C ILE A 8 13.89 8.22 -13.92
N LYS A 9 14.76 7.94 -14.90
CA LYS A 9 14.61 6.82 -15.83
C LYS A 9 14.59 5.48 -15.12
N ASP A 10 15.50 5.32 -14.15
CA ASP A 10 15.73 4.06 -13.46
C ASP A 10 15.07 4.03 -12.07
N ILE A 11 14.18 4.99 -11.76
CA ILE A 11 13.41 4.98 -10.51
C ILE A 11 12.33 3.90 -10.60
N PRO A 12 12.26 2.94 -9.65
CA PRO A 12 11.19 1.95 -9.61
C PRO A 12 9.80 2.61 -9.61
N GLY A 13 8.92 2.13 -10.49
CA GLY A 13 7.58 2.71 -10.68
C GLY A 13 7.50 3.91 -11.62
N ALA A 14 8.61 4.42 -12.16
CA ALA A 14 8.60 5.48 -13.17
C ALA A 14 7.76 5.12 -14.41
N GLY A 15 7.75 3.85 -14.81
CA GLY A 15 6.94 3.34 -15.91
C GLY A 15 5.45 3.13 -15.58
N ALA A 16 5.00 3.37 -14.34
CA ALA A 16 3.62 3.15 -13.94
C ALA A 16 2.64 3.93 -14.82
N ALA A 17 1.51 3.28 -15.15
CA ALA A 17 0.46 3.82 -16.04
C ALA A 17 1.02 4.39 -17.36
N GLY A 18 1.95 3.67 -17.99
CA GLY A 18 2.53 4.05 -19.28
C GLY A 18 3.51 5.23 -19.21
N GLY A 19 4.18 5.42 -18.06
CA GLY A 19 5.13 6.52 -17.86
C GLY A 19 4.52 7.76 -17.19
N LEU A 20 3.26 7.70 -16.75
CA LEU A 20 2.67 8.78 -15.96
C LEU A 20 3.43 9.01 -14.65
N GLY A 21 3.91 7.94 -13.99
CA GLY A 21 4.74 8.05 -12.79
C GLY A 21 5.98 8.91 -13.02
N ALA A 22 6.68 8.67 -14.13
CA ALA A 22 7.80 9.49 -14.58
C ALA A 22 7.40 10.95 -14.81
N GLY A 23 6.26 11.20 -15.47
CA GLY A 23 5.74 12.56 -15.68
C GLY A 23 5.50 13.30 -14.35
N LEU A 24 4.82 12.66 -13.40
CA LEU A 24 4.53 13.27 -12.09
C LEU A 24 5.83 13.62 -11.32
N MET A 25 6.83 12.73 -11.33
CA MET A 25 8.13 12.99 -10.71
C MET A 25 8.89 14.13 -11.40
N ALA A 26 8.91 14.12 -12.73
CA ALA A 26 9.65 15.10 -13.52
C ALA A 26 9.07 16.51 -13.39
N PHE A 27 7.75 16.64 -13.50
CA PHE A 27 7.08 17.93 -13.65
C PHE A 27 6.44 18.46 -12.37
N LEU A 28 6.05 17.60 -11.43
CA LEU A 28 5.31 18.00 -10.21
C LEU A 28 6.06 17.69 -8.91
N ASP A 29 7.30 17.19 -9.00
CA ASP A 29 8.09 16.76 -7.83
C ASP A 29 7.33 15.74 -6.95
N ALA A 30 6.50 14.91 -7.59
CA ALA A 30 5.73 13.89 -6.89
C ALA A 30 6.63 12.75 -6.39
N GLU A 31 6.25 12.14 -5.28
CA GLU A 31 6.89 10.95 -4.73
C GLU A 31 6.05 9.71 -5.04
N LEU A 32 6.69 8.65 -5.53
CA LEU A 32 6.04 7.34 -5.69
C LEU A 32 6.07 6.59 -4.37
N ARG A 33 4.89 6.27 -3.84
CA ARG A 33 4.71 5.54 -2.58
C ARG A 33 3.77 4.35 -2.76
N PRO A 34 3.90 3.28 -1.95
CA PRO A 34 2.94 2.18 -1.95
C PRO A 34 1.51 2.68 -1.72
N GLY A 35 0.56 2.27 -2.57
CA GLY A 35 -0.82 2.76 -2.50
C GLY A 35 -1.48 2.52 -1.14
N ILE A 36 -1.20 1.39 -0.49
CA ILE A 36 -1.77 1.08 0.83
C ILE A 36 -1.31 2.06 1.91
N GLU A 37 -0.05 2.53 1.88
CA GLU A 37 0.45 3.51 2.85
C GLU A 37 -0.27 4.85 2.69
N ILE A 38 -0.45 5.29 1.44
CA ILE A 38 -1.20 6.51 1.12
C ILE A 38 -2.64 6.40 1.68
N ILE A 39 -3.33 5.27 1.45
CA ILE A 39 -4.70 5.09 1.93
C ILE A 39 -4.76 5.04 3.46
N ILE A 40 -3.85 4.32 4.11
CA ILE A 40 -3.74 4.25 5.58
C ILE A 40 -3.66 5.65 6.20
N GLU A 41 -2.82 6.52 5.61
CA GLU A 41 -2.64 7.89 6.07
C GLU A 41 -3.89 8.74 5.83
N ILE A 42 -4.45 8.69 4.62
CA ILE A 42 -5.63 9.50 4.23
C ILE A 42 -6.82 9.19 5.14
N VAL A 43 -7.09 7.90 5.40
CA VAL A 43 -8.22 7.48 6.23
C VAL A 43 -7.89 7.50 7.73
N LYS A 44 -6.66 7.88 8.10
CA LYS A 44 -6.15 7.89 9.48
C LYS A 44 -6.36 6.56 10.20
N LEU A 45 -6.13 5.45 9.49
CA LEU A 45 -6.49 4.11 9.95
C LEU A 45 -5.86 3.77 11.31
N GLU A 46 -4.62 4.18 11.54
CA GLU A 46 -3.91 3.96 12.80
C GLU A 46 -4.65 4.56 14.01
N GLN A 47 -5.30 5.70 13.84
CA GLN A 47 -6.07 6.33 14.93
C GLN A 47 -7.33 5.54 15.27
N ALA A 48 -7.93 4.86 14.29
CA ALA A 48 -9.07 3.99 14.52
C ALA A 48 -8.65 2.63 15.12
N ILE A 49 -7.45 2.14 14.77
CA ILE A 49 -6.95 0.86 15.24
C ILE A 49 -6.45 0.93 16.68
N LYS A 50 -5.70 1.97 17.07
CA LYS A 50 -4.96 2.01 18.35
C LYS A 50 -5.79 1.70 19.62
N ASP A 51 -7.11 1.97 19.58
CA ASP A 51 -8.05 1.80 20.70
C ASP A 51 -9.02 0.62 20.49
N ALA A 52 -8.80 -0.20 19.44
CA ALA A 52 -9.67 -1.31 19.10
C ALA A 52 -9.29 -2.60 19.85
N ASP A 53 -10.29 -3.42 20.17
CA ASP A 53 -10.06 -4.76 20.75
C ASP A 53 -9.73 -5.83 19.69
N LEU A 54 -10.14 -5.60 18.44
CA LEU A 54 -10.01 -6.54 17.32
C LEU A 54 -10.07 -5.78 15.99
N VAL A 55 -9.28 -6.20 15.00
CA VAL A 55 -9.34 -5.67 13.63
C VAL A 55 -9.71 -6.79 12.64
N ILE A 56 -10.71 -6.54 11.79
CA ILE A 56 -11.20 -7.50 10.79
C ILE A 56 -11.04 -6.91 9.39
N PRO A 57 -9.88 -7.08 8.72
CA PRO A 57 -9.74 -6.67 7.32
C PRO A 57 -10.44 -7.66 6.39
N GLY A 58 -10.95 -7.15 5.27
CA GLY A 58 -11.62 -7.94 4.23
C GLY A 58 -10.97 -7.78 2.86
N GLU A 59 -10.87 -8.88 2.10
CA GLU A 59 -10.56 -8.81 0.66
C GLU A 59 -11.26 -9.92 -0.14
N GLY A 60 -11.39 -9.75 -1.46
CA GLY A 60 -12.05 -10.77 -2.29
C GLY A 60 -11.29 -12.09 -2.32
N LYS A 61 -9.96 -12.04 -2.48
CA LYS A 61 -9.10 -13.22 -2.50
C LYS A 61 -7.80 -12.93 -1.75
N ILE A 62 -7.48 -13.77 -0.76
CA ILE A 62 -6.15 -13.85 -0.16
C ILE A 62 -5.33 -14.86 -0.95
N ASP A 63 -4.19 -14.42 -1.47
CA ASP A 63 -3.21 -15.25 -2.17
C ASP A 63 -1.79 -14.73 -1.92
N SER A 64 -0.78 -15.34 -2.56
CA SER A 64 0.61 -14.90 -2.43
C SER A 64 0.82 -13.44 -2.85
N GLN A 65 -0.10 -12.81 -3.58
CA GLN A 65 0.01 -11.39 -3.91
C GLN A 65 -0.38 -10.48 -2.75
N THR A 66 -1.19 -10.97 -1.81
CA THR A 66 -1.66 -10.19 -0.66
C THR A 66 -0.52 -9.71 0.22
N ILE A 67 0.52 -10.54 0.42
CA ILE A 67 1.72 -10.17 1.18
C ILE A 67 2.50 -9.01 0.58
N TYR A 68 2.37 -8.76 -0.73
CA TYR A 68 3.09 -7.70 -1.44
C TYR A 68 2.43 -6.31 -1.33
N GLY A 69 1.63 -6.08 -0.29
CA GLY A 69 1.13 -4.75 0.05
C GLY A 69 -0.33 -4.50 -0.33
N LYS A 70 -1.15 -5.56 -0.40
CA LYS A 70 -2.62 -5.38 -0.42
C LYS A 70 -3.14 -4.95 0.96
N ALA A 71 -4.40 -4.55 0.98
CA ALA A 71 -5.04 -3.93 2.13
C ALA A 71 -4.93 -4.73 3.44
N PRO A 72 -5.21 -6.05 3.49
CA PRO A 72 -5.20 -6.78 4.75
C PRO A 72 -3.84 -6.79 5.46
N ILE A 73 -2.74 -6.85 4.70
CA ILE A 73 -1.39 -6.86 5.25
C ILE A 73 -0.99 -5.47 5.76
N GLY A 74 -1.39 -4.40 5.07
CA GLY A 74 -1.21 -3.04 5.58
C GLY A 74 -1.93 -2.82 6.91
N VAL A 75 -3.19 -3.25 7.00
CA VAL A 75 -4.00 -3.20 8.22
C VAL A 75 -3.35 -4.02 9.35
N ALA A 76 -2.95 -5.26 9.05
CA ALA A 76 -2.35 -6.16 10.02
C ALA A 76 -1.01 -5.64 10.58
N LYS A 77 -0.19 -5.00 9.74
CA LYS A 77 1.07 -4.36 10.17
C LYS A 77 0.83 -3.27 11.20
N ILE A 78 -0.20 -2.45 11.03
CA ILE A 78 -0.55 -1.39 12.00
C ILE A 78 -1.06 -2.02 13.30
N ALA A 79 -2.04 -2.92 13.23
CA ALA A 79 -2.61 -3.59 14.39
C ALA A 79 -1.53 -4.30 15.23
N LYS A 80 -0.54 -4.92 14.57
CA LYS A 80 0.60 -5.56 15.23
C LYS A 80 1.43 -4.57 16.07
N ARG A 81 1.58 -3.30 15.66
CA ARG A 81 2.30 -2.28 16.46
C ARG A 81 1.64 -2.00 17.81
N TYR A 82 0.34 -2.20 17.89
CA TYR A 82 -0.47 -2.00 19.10
C TYR A 82 -0.84 -3.32 19.81
N ASN A 83 -0.31 -4.45 19.34
CA ASN A 83 -0.63 -5.79 19.84
C ASN A 83 -2.13 -6.14 19.78
N ILE A 84 -2.84 -5.63 18.76
CA ILE A 84 -4.27 -5.88 18.58
C ILE A 84 -4.44 -7.11 17.67
N PRO A 85 -5.30 -8.08 18.05
CA PRO A 85 -5.54 -9.26 17.24
C PRO A 85 -6.18 -8.89 15.89
N VAL A 86 -5.88 -9.69 14.87
CA VAL A 86 -6.35 -9.49 13.49
C VAL A 86 -6.94 -10.77 12.95
N ILE A 87 -8.15 -10.70 12.38
CA ILE A 87 -8.81 -11.81 11.69
C ILE A 87 -9.16 -11.35 10.28
N ALA A 88 -8.46 -11.87 9.27
CA ALA A 88 -8.79 -11.58 7.88
C ALA A 88 -10.00 -12.39 7.42
N VAL A 89 -10.91 -11.73 6.70
CA VAL A 89 -12.08 -12.37 6.05
C VAL A 89 -11.92 -12.26 4.54
N ALA A 90 -11.96 -13.39 3.84
CA ALA A 90 -11.86 -13.41 2.39
C ALA A 90 -12.91 -14.32 1.75
N ALA A 91 -13.33 -13.97 0.53
CA ALA A 91 -14.25 -14.83 -0.21
C ALA A 91 -13.54 -16.09 -0.74
N ILE A 92 -12.25 -15.97 -1.08
CA ILE A 92 -11.42 -17.07 -1.56
C ILE A 92 -10.06 -17.02 -0.85
N ILE A 93 -9.57 -18.18 -0.42
CA ILE A 93 -8.18 -18.37 0.01
C ILE A 93 -7.51 -19.18 -1.08
N GLY A 94 -6.48 -18.61 -1.72
CA GLY A 94 -5.68 -19.31 -2.71
C GLY A 94 -4.82 -20.39 -2.06
N ASP A 95 -4.51 -21.45 -2.80
CA ASP A 95 -3.62 -22.52 -2.33
C ASP A 95 -2.19 -22.02 -2.04
N ASP A 96 -1.87 -20.82 -2.53
CA ASP A 96 -0.60 -20.11 -2.39
C ASP A 96 -0.64 -18.98 -1.33
N ALA A 97 -1.71 -18.91 -0.53
CA ALA A 97 -1.89 -17.90 0.52
C ALA A 97 -0.93 -18.09 1.71
#